data_AF-A0A932VAA4-F1
#
_entry.id   AF-A0A932VAA4-F1
#
_cell.length_a   1.000
_cell.length_b   1.000
_cell.length_c   1.000
_cell.angle_alpha   90.00
_cell.angle_beta   90.00
_cell.angle_gamma   90.00
#
_symmetry.space_group_name_H-M   'P 1'
#
loop_
_entity.id
_entity.type
_entity.pdbx_description
1 polymer ?
#
loop_
_entity_poly.entity_id
_entity_poly.type
_entity_poly.pdbx_seq_one_letter_code
_entity_poly.pdbx_strand_id
1 'polypeptide(L)' 'MKFKEMTEKTAAELQLLEDNLKKELADLYMQIRMGQLAKNHKISHVKKDIARVMTLRVATLQSQKARGVSL' A
#
# COMPACT_ATOMS: atom_id res chain seq x y z
N MET A 1 7.43 -1.04 -5.14
CA MET A 1 6.74 -0.18 -6.14
C MET A 1 7.55 1.09 -6.40
N LYS A 2 7.47 1.71 -7.58
CA LYS A 2 8.05 3.04 -7.81
C LYS A 2 7.12 4.11 -7.24
N PHE A 3 7.67 5.04 -6.47
CA PHE A 3 6.90 6.08 -5.77
C PHE A 3 6.05 6.95 -6.71
N LYS A 4 6.57 7.26 -7.91
CA LYS A 4 5.86 8.06 -8.92
C LYS A 4 4.55 7.42 -9.40
N GLU A 5 4.53 6.10 -9.58
CA GLU A 5 3.34 5.36 -10.03
C GLU A 5 2.24 5.33 -8.95
N MET A 6 2.60 5.58 -7.69
CA MET A 6 1.66 5.61 -6.57
C MET A 6 1.03 7.00 -6.42
N THR A 7 1.77 8.08 -6.73
CA THR A 7 1.28 9.46 -6.63
C THR A 7 0.24 9.82 -7.70
N GLU A 8 0.22 9.09 -8.82
CA GLU A 8 -0.74 9.29 -9.91
C GLU A 8 -2.10 8.62 -9.65
N LYS A 9 -2.20 7.77 -8.61
CA LYS A 9 -3.42 7.04 -8.28
C LYS A 9 -4.37 7.86 -7.42
N THR A 10 -5.66 7.65 -7.61
CA THR A 10 -6.72 8.20 -6.77
C THR A 10 -6.75 7.55 -5.39
N ALA A 11 -7.43 8.19 -4.42
CA ALA A 11 -7.58 7.63 -3.07
C ALA A 11 -8.26 6.24 -3.08
N ALA A 12 -9.21 6.00 -3.98
CA ALA A 12 -9.90 4.72 -4.14
C ALA A 12 -8.96 3.64 -4.70
N GLU A 13 -8.14 3.98 -5.70
CA GLU A 13 -7.16 3.06 -6.27
C GLU A 13 -6.02 2.75 -5.29
N LEU A 14 -5.62 3.73 -4.48
CA LEU A 14 -4.66 3.52 -3.38
C LEU A 14 -5.24 2.59 -2.32
N GLN A 15 -6.52 2.68 -2.00
CA GLN A 15 -7.19 1.77 -1.08
C GLN A 15 -7.21 0.33 -1.63
N LEU A 16 -7.61 0.15 -2.89
CA LEU A 16 -7.61 -1.16 -3.55
C LEU A 16 -6.20 -1.76 -3.59
N LEU A 17 -5.19 -0.93 -3.87
CA LEU A 17 -3.80 -1.34 -3.87
C LEU A 17 -3.31 -1.77 -2.49
N GLU A 18 -3.70 -1.05 -1.42
CA GLU A 18 -3.40 -1.45 -0.04
C GLU A 18 -3.95 -2.84 0.27
N ASP A 19 -5.19 -3.11 -0.10
CA ASP A 19 -5.85 -4.38 0.17
C ASP A 19 -5.18 -5.53 -0.58
N ASN A 20 -4.77 -5.29 -1.83
CA ASN A 20 -4.00 -6.27 -2.61
C ASN A 20 -2.63 -6.57 -1.97
N LEU A 21 -1.91 -5.54 -1.51
CA LEU A 21 -0.62 -5.72 -0.84
C LEU A 21 -0.76 -6.47 0.50
N LYS A 22 -1.85 -6.26 1.24
CA LYS A 22 -2.15 -7.01 2.47
C LYS A 22 -2.42 -8.48 2.18
N LYS A 23 -3.15 -8.80 1.11
CA LYS A 23 -3.35 -10.19 0.67
C LYS A 23 -2.02 -10.85 0.30
N GLU A 24 -1.19 -10.18 -0.49
CA GLU A 24 0.13 -10.68 -0.84
C GLU A 24 1.00 -10.92 0.41
N LEU A 25 0.94 -10.03 1.40
CA LEU A 25 1.65 -10.21 2.67
C LEU A 25 1.16 -11.45 3.43
N ALA A 26 -0.15 -11.70 3.45
CA ALA A 26 -0.74 -12.88 4.07
C ALA A 26 -0.28 -14.17 3.37
N ASP A 27 -0.27 -14.18 2.04
CA ASP A 27 0.22 -15.31 1.24
C ASP A 27 1.71 -15.58 1.51
N LEU A 28 2.53 -14.54 1.58
CA LEU A 28 3.96 -14.67 1.90
C LEU A 28 4.17 -15.23 3.32
N TYR A 29 3.36 -14.81 4.29
CA TYR A 29 3.38 -15.38 5.64
C TYR A 29 2.97 -16.85 5.65
N MET A 30 1.96 -17.22 4.86
CA MET A 30 1.53 -18.60 4.70
C MET A 30 2.64 -19.46 4.09
N GLN A 31 3.32 -18.96 3.05
CA GLN A 31 4.46 -19.65 2.43
C GLN A 31 5.61 -19.90 3.43
N ILE A 32 5.95 -18.91 4.26
CA ILE A 32 6.94 -19.10 5.34
C ILE A 32 6.49 -20.18 6.30
N ARG A 33 5.22 -20.13 6.73
CA ARG A 33 4.66 -21.09 7.69
C ARG A 33 4.65 -22.51 7.13
N MET A 34 4.46 -22.66 5.81
CA MET A 34 4.53 -23.94 5.10
C MET A 34 5.97 -24.46 4.90
N GLY A 35 6.99 -23.75 5.41
CA GLY A 35 8.38 -24.15 5.28
C GLY A 35 8.94 -23.95 3.86
N GLN A 36 8.22 -23.23 3.00
CA GLN A 36 8.78 -22.83 1.71
C GLN A 36 9.84 -21.77 1.94
N LEU A 37 10.90 -21.79 1.13
CA LEU A 37 11.95 -20.77 1.13
C LEU A 37 11.37 -19.45 0.59
N ALA A 38 10.50 -18.84 1.37
CA ALA A 38 9.84 -17.61 0.99
C ALA A 38 10.89 -16.52 0.91
N LYS A 39 10.72 -15.65 -0.07
CA LYS A 39 11.57 -14.49 -0.28
C LYS A 39 11.41 -13.52 0.90
N ASN A 40 12.13 -13.73 2.01
CA ASN A 40 12.05 -12.90 3.22
C ASN A 40 12.25 -11.41 2.93
N HIS A 41 13.11 -11.09 1.95
CA HIS A 41 13.28 -9.73 1.44
C HIS A 41 11.96 -9.13 0.91
N LYS A 42 11.15 -9.94 0.22
CA LYS A 42 9.88 -9.53 -0.38
C LYS A 42 8.87 -9.10 0.69
N ILE A 43 8.84 -9.74 1.86
CA ILE A 43 7.98 -9.31 2.99
C ILE A 43 8.34 -7.90 3.45
N SER A 44 9.63 -7.61 3.63
CA SER A 44 10.10 -6.28 4.01
C SER A 44 9.74 -5.24 2.94
N HIS A 45 9.86 -5.59 1.66
CA HIS A 45 9.44 -4.73 0.56
C HIS A 45 7.93 -4.46 0.55
N VAL A 46 7.10 -5.49 0.69
CA VAL A 46 5.63 -5.37 0.72
C VAL A 46 5.18 -4.52 1.92
N LYS A 47 5.76 -4.70 3.11
CA LYS A 47 5.48 -3.85 4.27
C LYS A 47 5.81 -2.38 4.03
N LYS A 48 6.96 -2.09 3.42
CA LYS A 48 7.36 -0.71 3.06
C LYS A 48 6.41 -0.12 2.01
N ASP A 49 5.98 -0.91 1.04
CA ASP A 49 5.03 -0.47 0.02
C ASP A 49 3.66 -0.18 0.64
N ILE A 50 3.14 -1.01 1.56
CA ILE A 50 1.90 -0.73 2.32
C ILE A 50 2.02 0.61 3.06
N ALA A 51 3.11 0.82 3.81
CA ALA A 51 3.31 2.06 4.55
C ALA A 51 3.31 3.30 3.64
N ARG A 52 3.93 3.21 2.46
CA ARG A 52 3.92 4.29 1.46
C ARG A 52 2.52 4.55 0.90
N VAL A 53 1.77 3.50 0.57
CA VAL A 53 0.38 3.61 0.09
C VAL A 53 -0.48 4.33 1.14
N MET A 54 -0.34 3.94 2.41
CA MET A 54 -1.09 4.55 3.51
C MET A 54 -0.78 6.04 3.63
N THR A 55 0.51 6.42 3.62
CA THR A 55 0.92 7.84 3.68
C THR A 55 0.38 8.64 2.51
N LEU A 56 0.47 8.11 1.28
CA LEU A 56 -0.05 8.77 0.09
C LEU A 56 -1.58 8.91 0.11
N ARG A 57 -2.29 7.90 0.62
CA ARG A 57 -3.75 7.97 0.77
C ARG A 57 -4.14 9.07 1.75
N VAL A 58 -3.47 9.17 2.89
CA VAL A 58 -3.74 10.24 3.86
C VAL A 58 -3.44 11.62 3.26
N ALA A 59 -2.32 11.77 2.55
CA ALA A 59 -1.96 13.04 1.90
C ALA A 59 -2.95 13.46 0.80
N THR A 60 -3.44 12.50 0.00
CA THR A 60 -4.45 12.76 -1.05
C THR A 60 -5.80 13.13 -0.45
N LEU A 61 -6.25 12.44 0.61
CA LEU A 61 -7.47 12.77 1.34
C LEU A 61 -7.40 14.15 2.01
N GLN A 62 -6.25 14.51 2.59
CA GLN A 62 -6.03 15.85 3.15
C GLN A 62 -6.08 16.93 2.07
N SER A 63 -5.49 16.67 0.90
CA SER A 63 -5.54 17.58 -0.24
C SER A 63 -6.96 17.74 -0.79
N GLN A 64 -7.77 16.67 -0.79
CA GLN A 64 -9.19 16.72 -1.13
C GLN A 64 -9.99 17.53 -0.09
N LYS A 65 -9.73 17.33 1.20
CA LYS A 65 -10.39 18.06 2.30
C LYS A 65 -10.05 19.56 2.28
N ALA A 66 -8.80 19.92 2.00
CA ALA A 66 -8.36 21.32 1.87
C ALA A 66 -8.98 22.04 0.66
N ARG A 67 -9.34 21.30 -0.39
CA ARG A 67 -10.05 21.84 -1.57
C ARG A 67 -11.56 21.98 -1.36
N GLY A 68 -12.08 21.46 -0.26
CA GLY A 68 -13.52 21.42 0.01
C GLY A 68 -13.88 21.87 1.42
N VAL A 69 -13.47 23.07 1.85
CA VAL A 69 -14.22 23.93 2.81
C VAL A 69 -13.83 25.40 2.59
N SER A 70 -14.65 26.11 1.83
CA SER A 70 -15.01 27.52 2.03
C SER A 70 -16.38 27.71 1.37
N LEU A 71 -17.41 27.23 2.06
CA LEU A 71 -18.79 27.71 1.96
C LEU A 71 -19.31 27.83 3.39
#